data_AF-A0A0B0MSE0-F1
#
_entry.id   AF-A0A0B0MSE0-F1
#
_cell.length_a   1.000
_cell.length_b   1.000
_cell.length_c   1.000
_cell.angle_alpha   90.00
_cell.angle_beta   90.00
_cell.angle_gamma   90.00
#
_symmetry.space_group_name_H-M   'P 1'
#
loop_
_entity.id
_entity.type
_entity.pdbx_description
1 polymer ?
#
loop_
_entity_poly.entity_id
_entity_poly.type
_entity_poly.pdbx_seq_one_letter_code
_entity_poly.pdbx_strand_id
1 'polypeptide(L)'
;MGLVSGMFMGMVFGISLMAGWRHMMKYRSTKRIAKAADIKVLGALSRDDLKKICGDNYPEWISFPVYEQVKWLNKHLSKLWPFVAEAASAVIKESVEPLLEEYRPPGITSLKFSKLSLGTVAPKIEGSS
;
A
#
# COMPACT_ATOMS: atom_id res chain seq x y z
N MET A 1 -5.88 40.50 56.11
CA MET A 1 -5.54 39.05 56.09
C MET A 1 -6.39 38.20 55.13
N GLY A 2 -7.64 38.55 54.80
CA GLY A 2 -8.50 37.71 53.96
C GLY A 2 -8.12 37.58 52.48
N LEU A 3 -7.62 38.65 51.85
CA LEU A 3 -7.30 38.65 50.40
C LEU A 3 -6.15 37.70 50.04
N VAL A 4 -5.09 37.69 50.84
CA VAL A 4 -3.92 36.82 50.63
C VAL A 4 -4.33 35.35 50.76
N SER A 5 -5.15 35.02 51.77
CA SER A 5 -5.68 33.66 51.98
C SER A 5 -6.53 33.18 50.80
N GLY A 6 -7.41 34.03 50.27
CA GLY A 6 -8.23 33.71 49.09
C GLY A 6 -7.41 33.45 47.83
N MET A 7 -6.34 34.21 47.60
CA MET A 7 -5.42 33.99 46.47
C MET A 7 -4.70 32.64 46.55
N PHE A 8 -4.19 32.26 47.72
CA PHE A 8 -3.56 30.96 47.91
C PHE A 8 -4.54 29.80 47.70
N MET A 9 -5.75 29.91 48.25
CA MET A 9 -6.78 28.87 48.09
C MET A 9 -7.20 28.70 46.63
N GLY A 10 -7.39 29.80 45.89
CA GLY A 10 -7.71 29.78 44.46
C GLY A 10 -6.60 29.16 43.61
N MET A 11 -5.33 29.43 43.95
CA MET A 11 -4.18 28.87 43.25
C MET A 11 -4.06 27.35 43.46
N VAL A 12 -4.21 26.87 44.70
CA VAL A 12 -4.19 25.43 45.01
C VAL A 12 -5.35 24.71 44.32
N PHE A 13 -6.55 25.31 44.33
CA PHE A 13 -7.72 24.75 43.66
C PHE A 13 -7.53 24.67 42.14
N GLY A 14 -7.04 25.74 41.51
CA GLY A 14 -6.77 25.79 40.08
C GLY A 14 -5.71 24.76 39.65
N ILE A 15 -4.62 24.63 40.40
CA ILE A 15 -3.57 23.63 40.14
C ILE A 15 -4.13 22.21 40.29
N SER A 16 -4.93 21.95 41.34
CA SER A 16 -5.54 20.64 41.58
C SER A 16 -6.49 20.24 40.45
N LEU A 17 -7.30 21.18 39.97
CA LEU A 17 -8.23 20.96 38.86
C LEU A 17 -7.48 20.70 37.54
N MET A 18 -6.42 21.46 37.26
CA MET A 18 -5.57 21.24 36.09
C MET A 18 -4.83 19.89 36.14
N ALA A 19 -4.33 19.49 37.31
CA ALA A 19 -3.67 18.20 37.49
C ALA A 19 -4.64 17.03 37.29
N GLY A 20 -5.85 17.12 37.87
CA GLY A 20 -6.92 16.14 37.69
C GLY A 20 -7.35 16.02 36.22
N TRP A 21 -7.53 17.15 35.54
CA TRP A 21 -7.89 17.18 34.12
C TRP A 21 -6.79 16.57 33.25
N ARG A 22 -5.52 16.92 33.50
CA ARG A 22 -4.36 16.34 32.79
C ARG A 22 -4.28 14.83 33.00
N HIS A 23 -4.52 14.34 34.21
CA HIS A 23 -4.52 12.90 34.50
C HIS A 23 -5.63 12.17 33.74
N MET A 24 -6.86 12.70 33.76
CA MET A 24 -7.98 12.12 33.02
C MET A 24 -7.75 12.12 31.50
N MET A 25 -7.21 13.20 30.94
CA MET A 25 -6.89 13.29 29.51
C MET A 25 -5.78 12.31 29.12
N LYS A 26 -4.75 12.15 29.95
CA LYS A 26 -3.69 11.17 29.72
C LYS A 26 -4.24 9.74 29.76
N TYR A 27 -5.08 9.42 30.74
CA TYR A 27 -5.73 8.10 30.84
C TYR A 27 -6.64 7.78 29.64
N ARG A 28 -7.41 8.77 29.18
CA ARG A 28 -8.25 8.62 27.97
C ARG A 28 -7.40 8.44 26.71
N SER A 29 -6.29 9.18 26.60
CA SER A 29 -5.39 9.11 25.44
C SER A 29 -4.66 7.78 25.36
N THR A 30 -4.10 7.29 26.48
CA THR A 30 -3.40 5.99 26.49
C THR A 30 -4.31 4.84 26.10
N LYS A 31 -5.58 4.85 26.53
CA LYS A 31 -6.58 3.85 26.09
C LYS A 31 -6.83 3.87 24.57
N ARG A 32 -6.89 5.05 23.95
CA ARG A 32 -7.08 5.16 22.49
C ARG A 32 -5.86 4.66 21.73
N ILE A 33 -4.67 4.99 22.22
CA ILE A 33 -3.40 4.56 21.62
C ILE A 33 -3.27 3.04 21.72
N ALA A 34 -3.58 2.43 22.87
CA ALA A 34 -3.56 0.98 23.03
C ALA A 34 -4.51 0.28 22.06
N LYS A 35 -5.77 0.73 21.96
CA LYS A 35 -6.73 0.16 21.00
C LYS A 35 -6.28 0.30 19.54
N ALA A 36 -5.69 1.45 19.18
CA ALA A 36 -5.17 1.65 17.83
C ALA A 36 -3.95 0.76 17.54
N ALA A 37 -3.09 0.54 18.55
CA ALA A 37 -1.97 -0.39 18.44
C ALA A 37 -2.46 -1.84 18.24
N ASP A 38 -3.46 -2.28 19.01
CA ASP A 38 -4.04 -3.62 18.87
C ASP A 38 -4.66 -3.83 17.48
N ILE A 39 -5.43 -2.85 16.98
CA ILE A 39 -6.02 -2.92 15.63
C ILE A 39 -4.92 -2.97 14.56
N LYS A 40 -3.83 -2.21 14.73
CA LYS A 40 -2.70 -2.24 13.80
C LYS A 40 -1.99 -3.59 13.81
N VAL A 41 -1.81 -4.20 14.99
CA VAL A 41 -1.22 -5.53 15.12
C VAL A 41 -2.12 -6.58 14.46
N LEU A 42 -3.44 -6.53 14.70
CA LEU A 42 -4.41 -7.43 14.07
C LEU A 42 -4.46 -7.24 12.54
N GLY A 43 -4.32 -6.01 12.04
CA GLY A 43 -4.27 -5.74 10.60
C GLY A 43 -2.95 -6.16 9.93
N ALA A 44 -1.87 -6.30 10.71
CA ALA A 44 -0.56 -6.76 10.23
C ALA A 44 -0.39 -8.28 10.31
N LEU A 45 -1.33 -9.01 10.92
CA LEU A 45 -1.25 -10.46 11.03
C LEU A 45 -1.33 -11.12 9.64
N SER A 46 -0.39 -12.02 9.39
CA SER A 46 -0.37 -12.82 8.16
C SER A 46 -1.42 -13.94 8.21
N ARG A 47 -1.69 -14.58 7.06
CA ARG A 47 -2.57 -15.77 6.99
C ARG A 47 -2.13 -16.87 7.94
N ASP A 48 -0.83 -17.10 8.01
CA ASP A 48 -0.26 -18.17 8.81
C ASP A 48 -0.41 -17.89 10.31
N ASP A 49 -0.36 -16.62 10.71
CA ASP A 49 -0.54 -16.21 12.10
C ASP A 49 -2.01 -16.30 12.51
N LEU A 50 -2.94 -15.86 11.65
CA LEU A 50 -4.37 -16.04 11.89
C LEU A 50 -4.77 -17.51 11.91
N LYS A 51 -4.17 -18.36 11.07
CA LYS A 51 -4.40 -19.81 11.10
C LYS A 51 -3.90 -20.45 12.40
N LYS A 52 -2.79 -19.97 12.97
CA LYS A 52 -2.30 -20.44 14.28
C LYS A 52 -3.19 -20.02 15.45
N ILE A 53 -3.82 -18.84 15.37
CA ILE A 53 -4.61 -18.26 16.46
C ILE A 53 -6.08 -18.69 16.41
N CYS A 54 -6.71 -18.65 15.23
CA CYS A 54 -8.13 -18.99 15.03
C CYS A 54 -8.35 -20.39 14.44
N GLY A 55 -7.30 -21.14 14.11
CA GLY A 55 -7.43 -22.40 13.39
C GLY A 55 -8.02 -22.19 11.98
N ASP A 56 -8.83 -23.15 11.52
CA ASP A 56 -9.53 -23.06 10.24
C ASP A 56 -10.85 -22.26 10.32
N ASN A 57 -11.20 -21.72 11.49
CA ASN A 57 -12.48 -21.08 11.75
C ASN A 57 -12.34 -19.54 11.80
N TYR A 58 -11.84 -18.94 10.71
CA TYR A 58 -11.78 -17.49 10.57
C TYR A 58 -12.97 -16.96 9.74
N PRO A 59 -13.49 -15.76 10.06
CA PRO A 59 -14.62 -15.20 9.33
C PRO A 59 -14.29 -14.88 7.86
N GLU A 60 -15.25 -15.14 6.97
CA GLU A 60 -15.13 -14.96 5.51
C GLU A 60 -14.86 -13.51 5.08
N TRP A 61 -15.14 -12.53 5.93
CA TRP A 61 -14.88 -11.11 5.66
C TRP A 61 -13.41 -10.69 5.85
N ILE A 62 -12.55 -11.58 6.37
CA ILE A 62 -11.10 -11.34 6.46
C ILE A 62 -10.47 -11.64 5.09
N SER A 63 -10.34 -10.60 4.27
CA SER A 63 -9.60 -10.66 3.01
C SER A 63 -8.13 -10.29 3.26
N PHE A 64 -7.21 -11.06 2.67
CA PHE A 64 -5.78 -10.80 2.75
C PHE A 64 -5.33 -10.14 1.43
N PRO A 65 -5.19 -8.80 1.40
CA PRO A 65 -5.10 -8.05 0.15
C PRO A 65 -3.83 -8.33 -0.66
N VAL A 66 -2.72 -8.71 -0.01
CA VAL A 66 -1.39 -8.68 -0.65
C VAL A 66 -1.13 -9.88 -1.57
N TYR A 67 -1.63 -11.07 -1.24
CA TYR A 67 -1.20 -12.31 -1.93
C TYR A 67 -2.26 -12.97 -2.82
N GLU A 68 -3.54 -12.69 -2.61
CA GLU A 68 -4.60 -13.33 -3.38
C GLU A 68 -4.92 -12.61 -4.69
N GLN A 69 -4.75 -11.29 -4.75
CA GLN A 69 -5.32 -10.52 -5.84
C GLN A 69 -4.50 -10.51 -7.14
N VAL A 70 -3.25 -10.98 -7.15
CA VAL A 70 -2.39 -10.87 -8.35
C VAL A 70 -2.00 -12.24 -8.94
N LYS A 71 -2.16 -13.34 -8.19
CA LYS A 71 -1.85 -14.68 -8.70
C LYS A 71 -2.80 -15.11 -9.81
N TRP A 72 -4.10 -14.83 -9.66
CA TRP A 72 -5.09 -15.18 -10.69
C TRP A 72 -4.85 -14.40 -11.99
N LEU A 73 -4.48 -13.12 -11.87
CA LEU A 73 -4.18 -12.25 -12.99
C LEU A 73 -2.92 -12.72 -13.72
N ASN A 74 -1.84 -13.01 -12.99
CA ASN A 74 -0.61 -13.55 -13.58
C ASN A 74 -0.85 -14.88 -14.31
N LYS A 75 -1.72 -15.75 -13.77
CA LYS A 75 -2.10 -17.01 -14.43
C LYS A 75 -2.88 -16.78 -15.72
N HIS A 76 -3.76 -15.79 -15.75
CA HIS A 76 -4.54 -15.46 -16.94
C HIS A 76 -3.67 -14.77 -18.00
N LEU A 77 -2.84 -13.81 -17.58
CA LEU A 77 -1.86 -13.12 -18.43
C LEU A 77 -0.89 -14.10 -19.08
N SER A 78 -0.42 -15.11 -18.34
CA SER A 78 0.46 -16.16 -18.90
C SER A 78 -0.17 -16.89 -20.09
N LYS A 79 -1.49 -17.09 -20.10
CA LYS A 79 -2.21 -17.73 -21.20
C LYS A 79 -2.45 -16.78 -22.37
N LEU A 80 -2.68 -15.51 -22.09
CA LEU A 80 -2.93 -14.49 -23.10
C LEU A 80 -1.65 -13.89 -23.70
N TRP A 81 -0.50 -14.11 -23.05
CA TRP A 81 0.77 -13.47 -23.41
C TRP A 81 1.15 -13.59 -24.89
N PRO A 82 0.96 -14.72 -25.60
CA PRO A 82 1.28 -14.79 -27.02
C PRO A 82 0.53 -13.73 -27.85
N PHE A 83 -0.76 -13.52 -27.58
CA PHE A 83 -1.59 -12.54 -28.26
C PHE A 83 -1.26 -11.11 -27.85
N VAL A 84 -1.02 -10.89 -26.55
CA VAL A 84 -0.62 -9.58 -26.01
C VAL A 84 0.74 -9.17 -26.57
N ALA A 85 1.69 -10.09 -26.64
CA ALA A 85 3.03 -9.84 -27.16
C ALA A 85 2.99 -9.51 -28.66
N GLU A 86 2.15 -10.18 -29.43
CA GLU A 86 1.94 -9.88 -30.85
C GLU A 86 1.34 -8.48 -31.06
N ALA A 87 0.24 -8.18 -30.37
CA ALA A 87 -0.42 -6.89 -30.47
C ALA A 87 0.47 -5.73 -30.00
N ALA A 88 1.15 -5.91 -28.86
CA ALA A 88 2.08 -4.90 -28.35
C ALA A 88 3.28 -4.71 -29.29
N SER A 89 3.77 -5.77 -29.93
CA SER A 89 4.83 -5.64 -30.93
C SER A 89 4.38 -4.81 -32.14
N ALA A 90 3.14 -4.97 -32.61
CA ALA A 90 2.60 -4.15 -33.70
C ALA A 90 2.53 -2.67 -33.31
N VAL A 91 1.97 -2.36 -32.12
CA VAL A 91 1.86 -0.99 -31.61
C VAL A 91 3.24 -0.35 -31.42
N ILE A 92 4.23 -1.10 -30.92
CA ILE A 92 5.60 -0.59 -30.77
C ILE A 92 6.21 -0.26 -32.13
N LYS A 93 6.01 -1.10 -33.15
CA LYS A 93 6.52 -0.77 -34.49
C LYS A 93 5.87 0.49 -35.03
N GLU A 94 4.54 0.60 -34.96
CA GLU A 94 3.81 1.77 -35.45
C GLU A 94 4.21 3.08 -34.76
N SER A 95 4.53 3.01 -33.46
CA SER A 95 4.91 4.20 -32.68
C SER A 95 6.39 4.53 -32.74
N VAL A 96 7.28 3.53 -32.80
CA VAL A 96 8.74 3.73 -32.70
C VAL A 96 9.42 3.83 -34.06
N GLU A 97 8.96 3.13 -35.10
CA GLU A 97 9.51 3.30 -36.45
C GLU A 97 9.48 4.75 -36.96
N PRO A 98 8.41 5.55 -36.79
CA PRO A 98 8.45 6.96 -37.23
C PRO A 98 9.48 7.79 -36.44
N LEU A 99 9.66 7.52 -35.14
CA LEU A 99 10.68 8.19 -34.33
C LEU A 99 12.09 7.81 -34.80
N LEU A 100 12.32 6.55 -35.15
CA LEU A 100 13.61 6.09 -35.65
C LEU A 100 13.96 6.72 -37.00
N GLU A 101 12.97 6.99 -37.84
CA GLU A 101 13.18 7.68 -39.11
C GLU A 101 13.44 9.19 -38.93
N GLU A 102 12.87 9.82 -37.90
CA GLU A 102 13.17 11.21 -37.53
C GLU A 102 14.62 11.37 -37.03
N TYR A 103 15.08 10.46 -36.18
CA TYR A 103 16.44 10.48 -35.60
C TYR A 103 17.48 9.73 -36.43
N ARG A 104 17.22 9.54 -37.73
CA ARG A 104 18.05 8.74 -38.62
C ARG A 104 19.45 9.35 -38.81
N PRO A 105 20.54 8.56 -38.66
CA PRO A 105 21.90 9.03 -38.95
C PRO A 105 22.13 9.34 -40.44
N PRO A 106 23.03 10.30 -40.76
CA PRO A 106 23.42 10.56 -42.15
C PRO A 106 24.03 9.31 -42.79
N GLY A 107 23.55 8.93 -43.98
CA GLY A 107 24.06 7.78 -44.74
C GLY A 107 23.23 6.50 -44.66
N ILE A 108 22.18 6.45 -43.83
CA ILE A 108 21.19 5.35 -43.82
C ILE A 108 19.93 5.81 -44.58
N THR A 109 19.29 4.93 -45.35
CA THR A 109 18.11 5.26 -46.17
C THR A 109 16.77 4.91 -45.52
N SER A 110 16.72 3.93 -44.61
CA SER A 110 15.54 3.60 -43.80
C SER A 110 15.93 2.78 -42.57
N LEU A 111 15.29 3.05 -41.44
CA LEU A 111 15.53 2.36 -40.17
C LEU A 111 14.21 1.79 -39.64
N LYS A 112 14.03 0.47 -39.76
CA LYS A 112 12.79 -0.25 -39.42
C LYS A 112 13.08 -1.53 -38.65
N PHE A 113 12.07 -2.05 -37.95
CA PHE A 113 12.22 -3.30 -37.20
C PHE A 113 11.94 -4.52 -38.10
N SER A 114 13.00 -5.23 -38.48
CA SER A 114 12.89 -6.52 -39.18
C SER A 114 12.14 -7.56 -38.33
N LYS A 115 12.54 -7.72 -37.06
CA LYS A 115 11.88 -8.62 -36.10
C LYS A 115 11.84 -7.96 -34.73
N LEU A 116 10.66 -7.92 -34.13
CA LEU A 116 10.45 -7.46 -32.75
C LEU A 116 9.77 -8.60 -32.00
N SER A 117 10.31 -8.97 -30.84
CA SER A 117 9.74 -9.99 -29.98
C SER A 117 9.87 -9.56 -28.53
N LEU A 118 8.75 -9.57 -27.81
CA LEU A 118 8.69 -9.24 -26.38
C LEU A 118 9.05 -10.43 -25.47
N GLY A 119 9.47 -11.56 -26.06
CA GLY A 119 9.79 -12.80 -25.36
C GLY A 119 8.59 -13.71 -25.14
N THR A 120 8.86 -14.95 -24.76
CA THR A 120 7.84 -16.01 -24.56
C THR A 120 7.27 -16.04 -23.14
N VAL A 121 7.89 -15.31 -22.22
CA VAL A 121 7.52 -15.30 -20.79
C VAL A 121 6.74 -14.03 -20.48
N ALA A 122 5.55 -14.20 -19.91
CA ALA A 122 4.72 -13.08 -19.48
C ALA A 122 5.38 -12.31 -18.31
N PRO A 123 5.28 -10.98 -18.29
CA PRO A 123 5.74 -10.19 -17.16
C PRO A 123 4.89 -10.52 -15.94
N LYS A 124 5.55 -10.56 -14.77
CA LYS A 124 4.87 -10.79 -13.51
C LYS A 124 4.44 -9.46 -12.93
N ILE A 125 3.14 -9.31 -12.72
CA ILE A 125 2.57 -8.16 -12.03
C ILE A 125 2.67 -8.45 -10.53
N GLU A 126 3.28 -7.52 -9.80
CA GLU A 126 3.36 -7.53 -8.34
C GLU A 126 2.73 -6.23 -7.82
N GLY A 127 1.89 -6.33 -6.78
CA GLY A 127 1.33 -5.14 -6.13
C GLY A 127 2.40 -4.49 -5.26
N SER A 128 2.63 -3.18 -5.43
CA SER A 128 3.42 -2.40 -4.48
C SER A 128 2.65 -2.33 -3.16
N SER A 129 3.31 -2.72 -2.06
CA SER A 129 2.84 -2.45 -0.70
C SER A 129 3.05 -0.98 -0.33
#